data_AF-T1A602-F1
#
_entry.id   AF-T1A602-F1
#
_cell.length_a   1.000
_cell.length_b   1.000
_cell.length_c   1.000
_cell.angle_alpha   90.00
_cell.angle_beta   90.00
_cell.angle_gamma   90.00
#
_symmetry.space_group_name_H-M   'P 1'
#
loop_
_entity.id
_entity.type
_entity.pdbx_description
1 polymer ?
#
loop_
_entity_poly.entity_id
_entity_poly.type
_entity_poly.pdbx_seq_one_letter_code
_entity_poly.pdbx_strand_id
1 'polypeptide(L)'
;SVLVQLPAFNLAIVPTGQHQTGPYEVLRSRRFIEIVKEARRRFDYIIVDTPPIIALSDCKLIEKWVDGFVLVVAAHHTPRRFLKEALAALDRRKLLGVVFNCSDQVSVRNYGYEHYYGRSARRGGRSAAVNSWRTPKAASSDR
;
A
#
# COMPACT_ATOMS: atom_id res chain seq x y z
N SER A 1 -2.56 14.14 26.68
CA SER A 1 -1.73 12.93 26.57
C SER A 1 -0.33 13.22 27.06
N VAL A 2 0.27 12.26 27.75
CA VAL A 2 1.68 12.27 28.19
C VAL A 2 2.51 11.60 27.10
N LEU A 3 3.68 12.16 26.77
CA LEU A 3 4.63 11.54 25.84
C LEU A 3 5.29 10.34 26.55
N VAL A 4 5.19 9.15 25.98
CA VAL A 4 5.85 7.95 26.48
C VAL A 4 7.11 7.73 25.66
N GLN A 5 8.27 7.67 26.31
CA GLN A 5 9.54 7.38 25.64
C GLN A 5 9.86 5.88 25.74
N LEU A 6 10.35 5.32 24.64
CA LEU A 6 10.87 3.97 24.53
C LEU A 6 12.35 4.06 24.08
N PRO A 7 13.29 4.33 25.02
CA PRO A 7 14.67 4.67 24.68
C PRO A 7 15.40 3.56 23.90
N ALA A 8 15.08 2.30 24.19
CA ALA A 8 15.67 1.14 23.51
C ALA A 8 15.41 1.11 21.98
N PHE A 9 14.39 1.82 21.51
CA PHE A 9 13.98 1.86 20.10
C PHE A 9 14.15 3.24 19.46
N ASN A 10 14.75 4.21 20.18
CA ASN A 10 14.76 5.63 19.78
C ASN A 10 13.37 6.13 19.36
N LEU A 11 12.34 5.72 20.11
CA LEU A 11 10.94 5.93 19.77
C LEU A 11 10.22 6.67 20.90
N ALA A 12 9.35 7.60 20.55
CA ALA A 12 8.42 8.21 21.48
C ALA A 12 7.00 8.08 20.94
N ILE A 13 6.04 7.84 21.84
CA ILE A 13 4.64 7.58 21.50
C ILE A 13 3.76 8.58 22.24
N VAL A 14 2.78 9.14 21.53
CA VAL A 14 1.68 9.91 22.12
C VAL A 14 0.43 9.02 22.05
N PRO A 15 0.01 8.39 23.15
CA PRO A 15 -1.20 7.57 23.15
C PRO A 15 -2.46 8.44 23.02
N THR A 16 -3.53 7.84 22.51
CA THR A 16 -4.82 8.49 22.22
C THR A 16 -5.47 9.14 23.46
N GLY A 17 -5.11 8.71 24.67
CA GLY A 17 -5.65 9.24 25.92
C GLY A 17 -7.08 8.76 26.20
N GLN A 18 -7.78 9.40 27.15
CA GLN A 18 -9.18 9.06 27.42
C GLN A 18 -10.12 9.70 26.39
N HIS A 19 -10.93 8.87 25.75
CA HIS A 19 -11.86 9.27 24.69
C HIS A 19 -13.08 10.00 25.26
N GLN A 20 -13.17 11.31 25.01
CA GLN A 20 -14.42 12.08 25.15
C GLN A 20 -14.80 12.81 23.85
N THR A 21 -13.87 12.97 22.91
CA THR A 21 -14.07 13.68 21.64
C THR A 21 -13.71 12.81 20.44
N GLY A 22 -14.41 13.01 19.31
CA GLY A 22 -14.19 12.25 18.08
C GLY A 22 -12.90 12.63 17.34
N PRO A 23 -12.40 11.78 16.41
CA PRO A 23 -11.12 12.00 15.71
C PRO A 23 -11.04 13.35 14.98
N TYR A 24 -12.10 13.74 14.28
CA TYR A 24 -12.19 15.04 13.61
C TYR A 24 -11.89 16.22 14.54
N GLU A 25 -12.50 16.25 15.73
CA GLU A 25 -12.31 17.35 16.69
C GLU A 25 -10.91 17.36 17.29
N VAL A 26 -10.33 16.18 17.53
CA VAL A 26 -8.95 16.05 18.00
C VAL A 26 -7.98 16.63 16.98
N LEU A 27 -8.12 16.25 15.71
CA LEU A 27 -7.26 16.72 14.63
C LEU A 27 -7.43 18.23 14.36
N ARG A 28 -8.64 18.77 14.55
CA ARG A 28 -8.94 20.21 14.41
C ARG A 28 -8.42 21.04 15.58
N SER A 29 -8.15 20.42 16.72
CA SER A 29 -7.79 21.13 17.94
C SER A 29 -6.47 21.91 17.81
N ARG A 30 -6.38 23.06 18.47
CA ARG A 30 -5.14 23.83 18.60
C ARG A 30 -4.01 23.00 19.24
N ARG A 31 -4.36 22.12 20.17
CA ARG A 31 -3.43 21.23 20.87
C ARG A 31 -2.71 20.29 19.91
N PHE A 32 -3.42 19.71 18.93
CA PHE A 32 -2.79 18.86 17.91
C PHE A 32 -1.72 19.63 17.13
N ILE A 33 -2.04 20.85 16.70
CA ILE A 33 -1.13 21.73 15.95
C ILE A 33 0.14 22.02 16.77
N GLU A 34 -0.02 22.35 18.05
CA GLU A 34 1.10 22.62 18.95
C GLU A 34 2.01 21.40 19.14
N ILE A 35 1.42 20.21 19.29
CA ILE A 35 2.16 18.94 19.38
C ILE A 35 2.96 18.68 18.11
N VAL A 36 2.35 18.82 16.92
CA VAL A 36 3.06 18.60 15.65
C VAL A 36 4.23 19.57 15.49
N LYS A 37 4.03 20.86 15.82
CA LYS A 37 5.10 21.87 15.76
C LYS A 37 6.26 21.56 16.70
N GLU A 38 5.97 21.12 17.91
CA GLU A 38 6.99 20.71 18.88
C GLU A 38 7.71 19.44 18.46
N ALA A 39 6.97 18.44 17.97
CA ALA A 39 7.55 17.20 17.48
C ALA A 39 8.51 17.46 16.31
N ARG A 40 8.17 18.37 15.39
CA ARG A 40 9.03 18.76 14.26
C ARG A 40 10.36 19.39 14.67
N ARG A 41 10.46 19.96 15.88
CA ARG A 41 11.73 20.48 16.41
C ARG A 41 12.61 19.41 17.06
N ARG A 42 12.02 18.27 17.41
CA ARG A 42 12.62 17.28 18.31
C ARG A 42 12.91 15.93 17.67
N PHE A 43 12.23 15.60 16.58
CA PHE A 43 12.32 14.31 15.92
C PHE A 43 12.56 14.50 14.42
N ASP A 44 13.42 13.65 13.86
CA ASP A 44 13.68 13.62 12.42
C ASP A 44 12.48 13.09 11.63
N TYR A 45 11.76 12.14 12.22
CA TYR A 45 10.57 11.51 11.63
C TYR A 45 9.40 11.52 12.61
N ILE A 46 8.22 11.83 12.08
CA ILE A 46 6.96 11.84 12.82
C ILE A 46 5.96 11.03 12.04
N ILE A 47 5.49 9.93 12.63
CA ILE A 47 4.45 9.09 12.05
C ILE A 47 3.15 9.42 12.76
N VAL A 48 2.12 9.77 11.98
CA VAL A 48 0.77 9.98 12.51
C VAL A 48 -0.12 8.85 12.02
N ASP A 49 -0.61 8.05 12.96
CA ASP A 49 -1.65 7.06 12.67
C ASP A 49 -3.00 7.76 12.54
N THR A 50 -3.76 7.42 11.51
CA THR A 50 -5.02 8.08 11.16
C THR A 50 -6.12 7.05 10.94
N PRO A 51 -7.39 7.38 11.23
CA PRO A 51 -8.53 6.55 10.82
C PRO A 51 -8.52 6.24 9.31
N PRO A 52 -9.25 5.20 8.85
CA PRO A 52 -9.31 4.85 7.44
C PRO A 52 -9.72 6.04 6.55
N ILE A 53 -9.00 6.24 5.45
CA ILE A 53 -9.18 7.39 4.55
C ILE A 53 -10.58 7.53 3.94
N ILE A 54 -11.35 6.44 3.92
CA ILE A 54 -12.74 6.43 3.44
C ILE A 54 -13.63 7.32 4.34
N ALA A 55 -13.20 7.61 5.58
CA ALA A 55 -13.69 8.72 6.40
C ALA A 55 -13.02 10.04 5.99
N LEU A 56 -13.29 10.45 4.74
CA LEU A 56 -12.59 11.50 3.96
C LEU A 56 -12.40 12.87 4.66
N SER A 57 -13.17 13.19 5.69
CA SER A 57 -13.09 14.47 6.41
C SER A 57 -11.76 14.66 7.13
N ASP A 58 -11.22 13.60 7.71
CA ASP A 58 -10.13 13.69 8.68
C ASP A 58 -8.77 13.80 7.98
N CYS A 59 -8.61 13.10 6.86
CA CYS A 59 -7.38 13.13 6.05
C CYS A 59 -7.12 14.51 5.42
N LYS A 60 -8.16 15.21 4.96
CA LYS A 60 -8.01 16.59 4.45
C LYS A 60 -7.58 17.56 5.53
N LEU A 61 -8.02 17.34 6.76
CA LEU A 61 -7.72 18.23 7.87
C LEU A 61 -6.25 18.09 8.30
N ILE A 62 -5.72 16.87 8.29
CA ILE A 62 -4.32 16.60 8.64
C ILE A 62 -3.35 16.89 7.50
N GLU A 63 -3.80 16.86 6.24
CA GLU A 63 -3.00 17.08 5.03
C GLU A 63 -2.11 18.33 5.10
N LYS A 64 -2.59 19.43 5.70
CA LYS A 64 -1.81 20.66 5.85
C LYS A 64 -0.67 20.58 6.88
N TRP A 65 -0.66 19.56 7.74
CA TRP A 65 0.31 19.39 8.82
C TRP A 65 1.34 18.30 8.55
N VAL A 66 1.08 17.42 7.58
CA VAL A 66 1.98 16.32 7.18
C VAL A 66 2.68 16.63 5.86
N ASP A 67 3.88 16.06 5.71
CA ASP A 67 4.69 16.20 4.50
C ASP A 67 4.20 15.26 3.39
N GLY A 68 3.62 14.12 3.77
CA GLY A 68 2.98 13.20 2.83
C GLY A 68 2.23 12.07 3.52
N PHE A 69 1.61 11.23 2.70
CA PHE A 69 0.80 10.08 3.09
C PHE A 69 1.39 8.79 2.53
N VAL A 70 1.34 7.75 3.33
CA VAL A 70 1.52 6.36 2.88
C VAL A 70 0.15 5.69 2.99
N LEU A 71 -0.39 5.22 1.85
CA LEU A 71 -1.68 4.57 1.84
C LEU A 71 -1.51 3.07 2.09
N VAL A 72 -2.04 2.55 3.20
CA VAL A 72 -2.02 1.12 3.52
C VAL A 72 -3.30 0.46 3.02
N VAL A 73 -3.16 -0.62 2.26
CA VAL A 73 -4.26 -1.35 1.62
C VAL A 73 -4.18 -2.82 2.01
N ALA A 74 -5.27 -3.40 2.52
CA ALA A 74 -5.30 -4.84 2.77
C ALA A 74 -5.36 -5.60 1.45
N ALA A 75 -4.29 -6.31 1.12
CA ALA A 75 -4.13 -7.11 -0.09
C ALA A 75 -5.25 -8.14 -0.18
N HIS A 76 -5.83 -8.29 -1.37
CA HIS A 76 -6.93 -9.21 -1.69
C HIS A 76 -8.24 -9.01 -0.90
N HIS A 77 -8.26 -8.11 0.10
CA HIS A 77 -9.40 -7.85 0.95
C HIS A 77 -10.06 -6.50 0.66
N THR A 78 -9.30 -5.47 0.25
CA THR A 78 -9.85 -4.16 -0.10
C THR A 78 -10.34 -4.14 -1.55
N PRO A 79 -11.65 -3.94 -1.81
CA PRO A 79 -12.16 -3.75 -3.17
C PRO A 79 -11.45 -2.61 -3.91
N ARG A 80 -11.10 -2.85 -5.18
CA ARG A 80 -10.41 -1.87 -6.05
C ARG A 80 -11.14 -0.52 -6.15
N ARG A 81 -12.47 -0.48 -5.99
CA ARG A 81 -13.25 0.77 -5.97
C ARG A 81 -12.85 1.71 -4.84
N PHE A 82 -12.64 1.18 -3.63
CA PHE A 82 -12.27 2.00 -2.46
C PHE A 82 -10.84 2.53 -2.58
N LEU A 83 -9.93 1.75 -3.16
CA LEU A 83 -8.58 2.24 -3.49
C LEU A 83 -8.65 3.39 -4.50
N LYS A 84 -9.49 3.29 -5.53
CA LYS A 84 -9.67 4.39 -6.51
C LYS A 84 -10.23 5.64 -5.84
N GLU A 85 -11.23 5.51 -4.97
CA GLU A 85 -11.81 6.64 -4.24
C GLU A 85 -10.79 7.31 -3.32
N ALA A 86 -10.01 6.53 -2.57
CA ALA A 86 -8.93 7.03 -1.72
C ALA A 86 -7.87 7.81 -2.53
N LEU A 87 -7.42 7.25 -3.65
CA LEU A 87 -6.43 7.89 -4.53
C LEU A 87 -6.98 9.15 -5.22
N ALA A 88 -8.29 9.22 -5.47
CA ALA A 88 -8.93 10.41 -6.01
C ALA A 88 -9.11 11.52 -4.98
N ALA A 89 -9.16 11.17 -3.70
CA ALA A 89 -9.35 12.13 -2.60
C ALA A 89 -8.06 12.77 -2.09
N LEU A 90 -6.91 12.12 -2.26
CA LEU A 90 -5.61 12.61 -1.84
C LEU A 90 -4.97 13.52 -2.89
N ASP A 91 -4.23 14.55 -2.45
CA ASP A 91 -3.27 15.21 -3.34
C ASP A 91 -2.17 14.21 -3.72
N ARG A 92 -2.10 13.91 -5.02
CA ARG A 92 -1.10 13.01 -5.59
C ARG A 92 0.33 13.47 -5.34
N ARG A 93 0.56 14.77 -5.12
CA ARG A 93 1.89 15.32 -4.79
C ARG A 93 2.34 14.94 -3.38
N LYS A 94 1.39 14.68 -2.49
CA LYS A 94 1.65 14.26 -1.10
C LYS A 94 1.55 12.75 -0.91
N LEU A 95 1.12 11.98 -1.91
CA LEU A 95 1.13 10.54 -1.85
C LEU A 95 2.56 10.01 -2.04
N LEU A 96 3.20 9.58 -0.94
CA LEU A 96 4.55 9.04 -0.95
C LEU A 96 4.60 7.61 -1.50
N GLY A 97 3.52 6.85 -1.32
CA GLY A 97 3.43 5.48 -1.81
C GLY A 97 2.20 4.73 -1.31
N VAL A 98 2.06 3.50 -1.79
CA VAL A 98 1.00 2.56 -1.40
C VAL A 98 1.66 1.29 -0.88
N VAL A 99 1.23 0.83 0.29
CA VAL A 99 1.68 -0.43 0.91
C VAL A 99 0.53 -1.42 0.88
N PHE A 100 0.71 -2.53 0.19
CA PHE A 100 -0.18 -3.68 0.30
C PHE A 100 0.23 -4.53 1.50
N ASN A 101 -0.64 -4.60 2.50
CA ASN A 101 -0.43 -5.36 3.73
C ASN A 101 -1.38 -6.57 3.81
N CYS A 102 -1.17 -7.49 4.74
CA CYS A 102 -1.99 -8.70 4.93
C CYS A 102 -2.02 -9.62 3.70
N SER A 103 -0.91 -9.71 2.96
CA SER A 103 -0.74 -10.72 1.92
C SER A 103 -0.31 -12.03 2.57
N ASP A 104 -1.24 -12.97 2.70
CA ASP A 104 -0.97 -14.38 2.99
C ASP A 104 -0.36 -15.10 1.77
N GLN A 105 -0.51 -14.51 0.59
CA GLN A 105 0.06 -15.02 -0.65
C GLN A 105 1.45 -14.41 -0.91
N VAL A 106 2.49 -15.17 -0.60
CA VAL A 106 3.77 -15.07 -1.33
C VAL A 106 3.62 -15.93 -2.60
N SER A 107 2.66 -15.60 -3.45
CA SER A 107 2.55 -16.23 -4.77
C SER A 107 3.18 -15.30 -5.80
N VAL A 108 4.50 -15.44 -5.97
CA VAL A 108 5.26 -14.89 -7.10
C VAL A 108 4.79 -15.46 -8.45
N ARG A 109 3.82 -16.39 -8.43
CA ARG A 109 3.17 -16.96 -9.61
C ARG A 109 1.86 -16.22 -9.87
N ASN A 110 1.83 -15.45 -10.97
CA ASN A 110 0.64 -15.01 -11.71
C ASN A 110 0.21 -13.55 -11.64
N TYR A 111 1.10 -12.61 -11.31
CA TYR A 111 0.85 -11.19 -11.61
C TYR A 111 1.59 -10.74 -12.87
N GLY A 112 0.91 -10.85 -14.02
CA GLY A 112 1.01 -9.85 -15.09
C GLY A 112 1.66 -10.25 -16.42
N TYR A 113 2.54 -11.25 -16.48
CA TYR A 113 3.26 -11.56 -17.74
C TYR A 113 2.43 -12.41 -18.73
N GLU A 114 1.58 -13.30 -18.24
CA GLU A 114 0.84 -14.25 -19.09
C GLU A 114 -0.31 -13.58 -19.87
N HIS A 115 -0.97 -12.57 -19.27
CA HIS A 115 -2.09 -11.89 -19.91
C HIS A 115 -1.67 -11.00 -21.10
N TYR A 116 -0.43 -10.52 -21.13
CA TYR A 116 0.08 -9.72 -22.25
C TYR A 116 0.44 -10.58 -23.47
N TYR A 117 0.95 -11.81 -23.27
CA TYR A 117 1.27 -12.72 -24.37
C TYR A 117 0.06 -13.56 -24.85
N GLY A 118 -0.91 -13.86 -23.98
CA GLY A 118 -2.09 -14.65 -24.35
C GLY A 118 -3.09 -13.93 -25.27
N ARG A 119 -3.07 -12.59 -25.32
CA ARG A 119 -3.97 -11.80 -26.17
C ARG A 119 -3.46 -11.66 -27.60
N SER A 120 -2.15 -11.72 -27.80
CA SER A 120 -1.49 -11.67 -29.11
C SER A 120 -1.69 -12.97 -29.90
N ALA A 121 -1.69 -14.11 -29.21
CA ALA A 121 -1.83 -15.43 -29.82
C ALA A 121 -3.26 -15.74 -30.34
N ARG A 122 -4.28 -15.00 -29.88
CA ARG A 122 -5.69 -15.26 -30.25
C ARG A 122 -6.20 -14.47 -31.45
N ARG A 123 -5.36 -13.62 -32.06
CA ARG A 123 -5.79 -12.72 -33.16
C ARG A 123 -5.10 -12.96 -34.50
N GLY A 124 -4.18 -13.92 -34.60
CA GLY A 124 -3.50 -14.26 -35.84
C GLY A 124 -3.27 -15.77 -35.93
N GLY A 125 -4.13 -16.47 -36.67
CA GLY A 125 -3.99 -17.92 -36.85
C GLY A 125 -5.05 -18.53 -37.75
N ARG A 126 -5.11 -18.07 -39.02
CA ARG A 126 -5.67 -18.90 -40.09
C ARG A 126 -4.77 -20.12 -40.24
N SER A 127 -5.38 -21.30 -40.28
CA SER A 127 -4.76 -22.60 -40.55
C SER A 127 -3.67 -22.55 -41.61
N ALA A 128 -2.50 -23.10 -41.28
CA ALA A 128 -1.67 -23.84 -42.21
C ALA A 128 -0.98 -24.96 -41.42
N ALA A 129 -1.25 -26.20 -41.83
CA ALA A 129 -0.67 -27.41 -41.28
C ALA A 129 0.86 -27.41 -41.39
N VAL A 130 1.55 -27.97 -40.40
CA VAL A 130 2.86 -28.57 -40.62
C VAL A 130 2.93 -29.89 -39.85
N ASN A 131 3.18 -30.95 -40.62
CA ASN A 131 3.25 -32.33 -40.18
C ASN A 131 4.63 -32.66 -39.60
N SER A 132 4.60 -33.51 -38.56
CA SER A 132 5.52 -34.61 -38.22
C SER A 132 7.04 -34.41 -38.27
N TRP A 133 7.70 -34.66 -37.14
CA TRP A 133 8.96 -35.44 -37.11
C TRP A 133 8.98 -36.41 -35.93
N ARG A 134 9.20 -37.69 -36.25
CA ARG A 134 9.32 -38.86 -35.36
C ARG A 134 10.68 -38.89 -34.67
N THR A 135 10.74 -39.42 -33.45
CA THR A 135 11.99 -39.70 -32.72
C THR A 135 12.66 -40.99 -33.21
N PRO A 136 14.00 -41.07 -33.31
CA PRO A 136 14.71 -42.34 -33.49
C PRO A 136 14.98 -43.02 -32.14
N LYS A 137 14.80 -44.35 -32.08
CA LYS A 137 15.26 -45.19 -30.96
C LYS A 137 16.79 -45.30 -30.99
N ALA A 138 17.42 -45.08 -29.84
CA ALA A 138 18.84 -45.34 -29.64
C ALA A 138 19.11 -46.85 -29.54
N ALA A 139 20.12 -47.31 -30.27
CA ALA A 139 20.80 -48.58 -30.06
C ALA A 139 22.27 -48.26 -29.76
N SER A 140 22.83 -48.81 -28.69
CA SER A 140 24.29 -48.88 -28.51
C SER A 140 24.65 -50.27 -27.96
N SER A 141 25.50 -50.96 -28.73
CA SER A 141 26.12 -52.25 -28.44
C SER A 141 27.48 -52.08 -27.76
N ASP A 142 27.79 -53.02 -26.87
CA ASP A 142 29.08 -53.61 -26.47
C ASP A 142 30.40 -52.86 -26.69
N ARG A 143 31.15 -52.77 -25.58
CA ARG A 143 32.44 -53.46 -25.43
C ARG A 143 32.59 -54.00 -24.02
#